data_AF-A0A852K0Q2-F1
#
_entry.id   AF-A0A852K0Q2-F1
#
_cell.length_a   1.000
_cell.length_b   1.000
_cell.length_c   1.000
_cell.angle_alpha   90.00
_cell.angle_beta   90.00
_cell.angle_gamma   90.00
#
_symmetry.space_group_name_H-M   'P 1'
#
loop_
_entity.id
_entity.type
_entity.pdbx_description
1 polymer ?
#
loop_
_entity_poly.entity_id
_entity_poly.type
_entity_poly.pdbx_seq_one_letter_code
_entity_poly.pdbx_strand_id
1 'polypeptide(L)'
;FPMAGTDPQVLALAAQITESKEQDIPLLLLKLKGILSSPSLGCEESNKIKQDIYDYGLTQYCLLVLKQDHSQLHGAWATAAQLAEILSHCCVGLEVKEDPEEFYRKFLPSVIDSLLVLGKRLQARFIRAIKDKEKQDFLHWFQIVTDAICWLFRGHIQLAARVLQNDRFLQLLITDDVETAIVMMSVLHNILRVNSSVLLQVEEETLHSVLDELVYKLSSTTNPAVGSAATKLLLLVAKSCKQLVQLLAARYKGLKGLLSKQWTGKGFDREVNQLLDLLYLEQSSGKGEMQKQHEAACVIQAAWRGFQTRKRLKKLPRAVVTLQRSFRAKREQELQHLTKQKEDEALKLQMQLQRQRAMRLFHERQLALLEVVHASQVNKYMQEMEEKSALTIQRFWRGYRARRIFHQQKQSLKEYKAAVIIQRAACKFLEKRRRRRPLSPWKEPKGLTDEQRLALQQKVDDYIKLHPASEMSEERSKELHVQAQAKLAQFLLRNRLDQRAAQRREALLAQVNTDVELLMS
;
A
#
# COMPACT_ATOMS: atom_id res chain seq x y z
N PHE A 1 -66.41 -31.81 -10.39
CA PHE A 1 -67.60 -30.98 -10.67
C PHE A 1 -67.19 -29.96 -11.72
N PRO A 2 -67.89 -29.82 -12.86
CA PRO A 2 -67.48 -28.87 -13.88
C PRO A 2 -67.73 -27.45 -13.37
N MET A 3 -66.65 -26.67 -13.24
CA MET A 3 -66.72 -25.24 -12.99
C MET A 3 -67.38 -24.58 -14.21
N ALA A 4 -68.42 -23.77 -13.98
CA ALA A 4 -69.20 -23.13 -15.03
C ALA A 4 -68.29 -22.25 -15.91
N GLY A 5 -68.15 -22.60 -17.20
CA GLY A 5 -67.33 -21.87 -18.18
C GLY A 5 -66.04 -22.54 -18.62
N THR A 6 -65.84 -23.83 -18.30
CA THR A 6 -64.65 -24.61 -18.66
C THR A 6 -64.63 -25.04 -20.13
N ASP A 7 -63.45 -25.00 -20.76
CA ASP A 7 -63.31 -25.39 -22.17
C ASP A 7 -63.59 -26.91 -22.34
N PRO A 8 -64.55 -27.30 -23.20
CA PRO A 8 -64.93 -28.70 -23.40
C PRO A 8 -63.79 -29.59 -23.90
N GLN A 9 -62.78 -29.02 -24.57
CA GLN A 9 -61.62 -29.77 -25.08
C GLN A 9 -60.64 -30.12 -23.96
N VAL A 10 -60.46 -29.23 -22.97
CA VAL A 10 -59.60 -29.47 -21.80
C VAL A 10 -60.24 -30.51 -20.88
N LEU A 11 -61.55 -30.42 -20.67
CA LEU A 11 -62.33 -31.39 -19.90
C LEU A 11 -62.30 -32.79 -20.53
N ALA A 12 -62.46 -32.89 -21.84
CA ALA A 12 -62.38 -34.17 -22.55
C ALA A 12 -60.97 -34.79 -22.48
N LEU A 13 -59.92 -33.96 -22.54
CA LEU A 13 -58.54 -34.41 -22.36
C LEU A 13 -58.25 -34.89 -20.94
N ALA A 14 -58.71 -34.16 -19.92
CA ALA A 14 -58.55 -34.57 -18.53
C ALA A 14 -59.21 -35.92 -18.24
N ALA A 15 -60.44 -36.13 -18.74
CA ALA A 15 -61.14 -37.41 -18.62
C ALA A 15 -60.41 -38.55 -19.35
N GLN A 16 -59.90 -38.30 -20.56
CA GLN A 16 -59.10 -39.29 -21.30
C GLN A 16 -57.79 -39.65 -20.60
N ILE A 17 -57.14 -38.70 -19.94
CA ILE A 17 -55.88 -38.93 -19.21
C ILE A 17 -56.12 -39.77 -17.96
N THR A 18 -57.25 -39.61 -17.27
CA THR A 18 -57.60 -40.44 -16.11
C THR A 18 -57.96 -41.89 -16.48
N GLU A 19 -58.43 -42.14 -17.69
CA GLU A 19 -58.84 -43.47 -18.16
C GLU A 19 -57.75 -44.22 -18.95
N SER A 20 -56.66 -43.55 -19.33
CA SER A 20 -55.61 -44.11 -20.20
C SER A 20 -54.46 -44.76 -19.42
N LYS A 21 -53.70 -45.64 -20.09
CA LYS A 21 -52.48 -46.24 -19.52
C LYS A 21 -51.34 -45.21 -19.49
N GLU A 22 -50.44 -45.34 -18.52
CA GLU A 22 -49.31 -44.40 -18.31
C GLU A 22 -48.44 -44.15 -19.56
N GLN A 23 -48.38 -45.11 -20.49
CA GLN A 23 -47.60 -45.01 -21.73
C GLN A 23 -48.21 -44.08 -22.80
N ASP A 24 -49.53 -43.88 -22.77
CA ASP A 24 -50.27 -43.07 -23.75
C ASP A 24 -50.44 -41.61 -23.30
N ILE A 25 -50.25 -41.34 -22.00
CA ILE A 25 -50.37 -40.01 -21.38
C ILE A 25 -49.51 -38.95 -22.09
N PRO A 26 -48.24 -39.19 -22.47
CA PRO A 26 -47.44 -38.18 -23.17
C PRO A 26 -48.04 -37.75 -24.52
N LEU A 27 -48.61 -38.69 -25.29
CA LEU A 27 -49.22 -38.40 -26.59
C LEU A 27 -50.54 -37.63 -26.45
N LEU A 28 -51.32 -37.92 -25.41
CA LEU A 28 -52.53 -37.16 -25.09
C LEU A 28 -52.19 -35.72 -24.65
N LEU A 29 -51.15 -35.54 -23.84
CA LEU A 29 -50.69 -34.22 -23.40
C LEU A 29 -50.16 -33.36 -24.56
N LEU A 30 -49.63 -33.94 -25.64
CA LEU A 30 -49.24 -33.17 -26.84
C LEU A 30 -50.43 -32.51 -27.53
N LYS A 31 -51.65 -33.04 -27.40
CA LYS A 31 -52.86 -32.40 -27.95
C LYS A 31 -53.12 -31.03 -27.32
N LEU A 32 -52.61 -30.77 -26.12
CA LEU A 32 -52.67 -29.45 -25.47
C LEU A 32 -51.95 -28.36 -26.30
N LYS A 33 -50.92 -28.72 -27.08
CA LYS A 33 -50.26 -27.77 -27.98
C LYS A 33 -51.23 -27.21 -29.01
N GLY A 34 -52.08 -28.05 -29.60
CA GLY A 34 -53.09 -27.64 -30.58
C GLY A 34 -54.17 -26.73 -29.99
N ILE A 35 -54.55 -26.97 -28.73
CA ILE A 35 -55.53 -26.14 -28.00
C ILE A 35 -54.95 -24.75 -27.71
N LEU A 36 -53.70 -24.69 -27.23
CA LEU A 36 -53.01 -23.46 -26.88
C LEU A 36 -52.59 -22.61 -28.09
N SER A 37 -52.49 -23.20 -29.29
CA SER A 37 -52.01 -22.53 -30.52
C SER A 37 -53.12 -22.18 -31.51
N SER A 38 -54.39 -22.26 -31.11
CA SER A 38 -55.50 -21.86 -31.98
C SER A 38 -55.46 -20.33 -32.25
N PRO A 39 -55.42 -19.89 -33.53
CA PRO A 39 -55.15 -18.50 -33.91
C PRO A 39 -56.31 -17.53 -33.58
N SER A 40 -57.43 -18.03 -33.06
CA SER A 40 -58.62 -17.28 -32.69
C SER A 40 -58.66 -16.86 -31.21
N LEU A 41 -57.67 -17.25 -30.39
CA LEU A 41 -57.68 -16.97 -28.94
C LEU A 41 -57.32 -15.51 -28.62
N GLY A 42 -58.24 -14.80 -27.99
CA GLY A 42 -57.94 -13.55 -27.28
C GLY A 42 -57.09 -13.78 -26.02
N CYS A 43 -56.44 -12.74 -25.50
CA CYS A 43 -55.62 -12.82 -24.27
C CYS A 43 -56.41 -13.38 -23.07
N GLU A 44 -57.67 -12.99 -22.93
CA GLU A 44 -58.55 -13.44 -21.84
C GLU A 44 -58.97 -14.91 -21.98
N GLU A 45 -59.22 -15.39 -23.19
CA GLU A 45 -59.59 -16.79 -23.46
C GLU A 45 -58.39 -17.72 -23.27
N SER A 46 -57.20 -17.31 -23.70
CA SER A 46 -55.96 -18.04 -23.45
C SER A 46 -55.67 -18.17 -21.94
N ASN A 47 -55.92 -17.13 -21.16
CA ASN A 47 -55.73 -17.18 -19.71
C ASN A 47 -56.75 -18.09 -19.01
N LYS A 48 -58.02 -18.11 -19.48
CA LYS A 48 -59.04 -19.05 -18.98
C LYS A 48 -58.66 -20.51 -19.25
N ILE A 49 -58.25 -20.82 -20.48
CA ILE A 49 -57.80 -22.17 -20.84
C ILE A 49 -56.59 -22.60 -19.99
N LYS A 50 -55.63 -21.70 -19.74
CA LYS A 50 -54.50 -21.99 -18.85
C LYS A 50 -54.93 -22.25 -17.40
N GLN A 51 -55.94 -21.52 -16.91
CA GLN A 51 -56.55 -21.73 -15.60
C GLN A 51 -57.19 -23.13 -15.54
N ASP A 52 -58.00 -23.48 -16.53
CA ASP A 52 -58.61 -24.81 -16.62
C ASP A 52 -57.57 -25.93 -16.66
N ILE A 53 -56.49 -25.80 -17.45
CA ILE A 53 -55.40 -26.79 -17.54
C ILE A 53 -54.71 -26.97 -16.17
N TYR A 54 -54.57 -25.89 -15.39
CA TYR A 54 -54.01 -25.95 -14.05
C TYR A 54 -54.95 -26.61 -13.05
N ASP A 55 -56.23 -26.21 -13.05
CA ASP A 55 -57.26 -26.69 -12.11
C ASP A 55 -57.56 -28.19 -12.31
N TYR A 56 -57.48 -28.69 -13.55
CA TYR A 56 -57.57 -30.13 -13.85
C TYR A 56 -56.26 -30.90 -13.64
N GLY A 57 -55.21 -30.26 -13.10
CA GLY A 57 -53.94 -30.92 -12.74
C GLY A 57 -53.09 -31.36 -13.94
N LEU A 58 -53.42 -30.96 -15.16
CA LEU A 58 -52.71 -31.37 -16.38
C LEU A 58 -51.25 -30.87 -16.40
N THR A 59 -50.99 -29.71 -15.81
CA THR A 59 -49.63 -29.18 -15.59
C THR A 59 -48.79 -30.08 -14.68
N GLN A 60 -49.40 -30.69 -13.66
CA GLN A 60 -48.74 -31.62 -12.74
C GLN A 60 -48.45 -32.95 -13.44
N TYR A 61 -49.36 -33.44 -14.28
CA TYR A 61 -49.09 -34.61 -15.12
C TYR A 61 -47.96 -34.36 -16.12
N CYS A 62 -47.89 -33.21 -16.78
CA CYS A 62 -46.74 -32.83 -17.60
C CYS A 62 -45.43 -32.85 -16.80
N LEU A 63 -45.44 -32.32 -15.57
CA LEU A 63 -44.27 -32.32 -14.70
C LEU A 63 -43.85 -33.74 -14.29
N LEU A 64 -44.79 -34.63 -14.01
CA LEU A 64 -44.50 -36.04 -13.68
C LEU A 64 -43.86 -36.76 -14.87
N VAL A 65 -44.38 -36.56 -16.08
CA VAL A 65 -43.81 -37.15 -17.30
C VAL A 65 -42.39 -36.66 -17.55
N LEU A 66 -42.12 -35.37 -17.33
CA LEU A 66 -40.77 -34.79 -17.48
C LEU A 66 -39.76 -35.26 -16.42
N LYS A 67 -40.22 -35.85 -15.31
CA LYS A 67 -39.34 -36.45 -14.28
C LYS A 67 -38.98 -37.90 -14.58
N GLN A 68 -39.72 -38.58 -15.46
CA GLN A 68 -39.49 -39.98 -15.81
C GLN A 68 -38.26 -40.17 -16.71
N ASP A 69 -37.81 -41.42 -16.86
CA ASP A 69 -36.71 -41.74 -17.76
C ASP A 69 -37.16 -41.81 -19.23
N HIS A 70 -36.90 -40.70 -19.92
CA HIS A 70 -37.24 -40.39 -21.31
C HIS A 70 -36.77 -41.41 -22.38
N SER A 71 -35.94 -42.40 -22.02
CA SER A 71 -35.59 -43.51 -22.90
C SER A 71 -36.68 -44.57 -23.04
N GLN A 72 -37.69 -44.57 -22.16
CA GLN A 72 -38.80 -45.54 -22.15
C GLN A 72 -40.14 -44.94 -22.62
N LEU A 73 -40.20 -43.64 -22.93
CA LEU A 73 -41.43 -42.96 -23.35
C LEU A 73 -41.74 -43.16 -24.84
N HIS A 74 -43.02 -43.32 -25.18
CA HIS A 74 -43.49 -43.37 -26.56
C HIS A 74 -43.30 -42.00 -27.24
N GLY A 75 -42.48 -41.92 -28.30
CA GLY A 75 -42.09 -40.66 -28.96
C GLY A 75 -40.76 -40.04 -28.47
N ALA A 76 -40.06 -40.71 -27.55
CA ALA A 76 -38.68 -40.40 -27.12
C ALA A 76 -38.46 -38.93 -26.68
N TRP A 77 -37.29 -38.36 -26.97
CA TRP A 77 -36.85 -37.04 -26.54
C TRP A 77 -37.62 -35.87 -27.18
N ALA A 78 -38.20 -36.09 -28.37
CA ALA A 78 -39.00 -35.08 -29.05
C ALA A 78 -40.26 -34.73 -28.26
N THR A 79 -40.97 -35.76 -27.75
CA THR A 79 -42.15 -35.58 -26.89
C THR A 79 -41.79 -34.84 -25.62
N ALA A 80 -40.65 -35.15 -25.00
CA ALA A 80 -40.18 -34.48 -23.79
C ALA A 80 -39.91 -32.98 -24.00
N ALA A 81 -39.25 -32.62 -25.11
CA ALA A 81 -38.97 -31.23 -25.44
C ALA A 81 -40.26 -30.44 -25.72
N GLN A 82 -41.23 -31.06 -26.41
CA GLN A 82 -42.54 -30.44 -26.67
C GLN A 82 -43.37 -30.29 -25.39
N LEU A 83 -43.33 -31.26 -24.48
CA LEU A 83 -44.00 -31.14 -23.18
C LEU A 83 -43.36 -30.05 -22.30
N ALA A 84 -42.03 -29.89 -22.37
CA ALA A 84 -41.33 -28.78 -21.72
C ALA A 84 -41.79 -27.41 -22.24
N GLU A 85 -41.95 -27.27 -23.56
CA GLU A 85 -42.51 -26.08 -24.20
C GLU A 85 -43.95 -25.81 -23.71
N ILE A 86 -44.84 -26.79 -23.81
CA ILE A 86 -46.25 -26.66 -23.35
C ILE A 86 -46.30 -26.25 -21.89
N LEU A 87 -45.54 -26.93 -21.02
CA LEU A 87 -45.50 -26.63 -19.60
C LEU A 87 -45.02 -25.19 -19.32
N SER A 88 -44.02 -24.72 -20.05
CA SER A 88 -43.55 -23.33 -19.93
C SER A 88 -44.63 -22.31 -20.35
N HIS A 89 -45.37 -22.58 -21.43
CA HIS A 89 -46.44 -21.71 -21.90
C HIS A 89 -47.65 -21.68 -20.96
N CYS A 90 -48.00 -22.81 -20.34
CA CYS A 90 -49.06 -22.89 -19.34
C CYS A 90 -48.72 -22.11 -18.07
N CYS A 91 -47.45 -22.14 -17.65
CA CYS A 91 -47.02 -21.48 -16.42
C CYS A 91 -46.89 -19.96 -16.53
N VAL A 92 -46.76 -19.39 -17.74
CA VAL A 92 -46.56 -17.95 -17.95
C VAL A 92 -47.89 -17.24 -18.25
N GLY A 93 -48.20 -16.22 -17.45
CA GLY A 93 -49.46 -15.47 -17.52
C GLY A 93 -50.62 -16.12 -16.75
N LEU A 94 -50.35 -17.15 -15.96
CA LEU A 94 -51.33 -17.79 -15.07
C LEU A 94 -51.46 -17.00 -13.77
N GLU A 95 -52.65 -16.49 -13.49
CA GLU A 95 -53.02 -15.95 -12.17
C GLU A 95 -53.69 -17.05 -11.36
N VAL A 96 -52.91 -17.68 -10.48
CA VAL A 96 -53.42 -18.77 -9.62
C VAL A 96 -54.30 -18.17 -8.51
N LYS A 97 -55.58 -18.51 -8.50
CA LYS A 97 -56.57 -18.03 -7.52
C LYS A 97 -56.55 -18.83 -6.21
N GLU A 98 -56.17 -20.10 -6.27
CA GLU A 98 -56.10 -21.02 -5.12
C GLU A 98 -54.63 -21.35 -4.80
N ASP A 99 -54.19 -21.04 -3.58
CA ASP A 99 -52.83 -21.30 -3.05
C ASP A 99 -51.66 -20.83 -3.94
N PRO A 100 -51.55 -19.50 -4.20
CA PRO A 100 -50.46 -18.95 -5.01
C PRO A 100 -49.06 -19.28 -4.43
N GLU A 101 -48.94 -19.39 -3.10
CA GLU A 101 -47.66 -19.71 -2.47
C GLU A 101 -47.13 -21.09 -2.88
N GLU A 102 -47.98 -22.10 -3.00
CA GLU A 102 -47.56 -23.44 -3.41
C GLU A 102 -47.07 -23.44 -4.87
N PHE A 103 -47.75 -22.69 -5.73
CA PHE A 103 -47.35 -22.50 -7.12
C PHE A 103 -45.96 -21.85 -7.24
N TYR A 104 -45.73 -20.72 -6.57
CA TYR A 104 -44.46 -19.97 -6.67
C TYR A 104 -43.30 -20.58 -5.85
N ARG A 105 -43.58 -21.25 -4.73
CA ARG A 105 -42.56 -21.80 -3.84
C ARG A 105 -42.18 -23.24 -4.17
N LYS A 106 -43.10 -24.06 -4.66
CA LYS A 106 -42.84 -25.50 -4.90
C LYS A 106 -42.98 -25.89 -6.36
N PHE A 107 -44.08 -25.53 -7.01
CA PHE A 107 -44.35 -26.01 -8.36
C PHE A 107 -43.38 -25.42 -9.40
N LEU A 108 -43.32 -24.09 -9.52
CA LEU A 108 -42.44 -23.40 -10.49
C LEU A 108 -40.95 -23.78 -10.37
N PRO A 109 -40.32 -23.79 -9.17
CA PRO A 109 -38.95 -24.28 -9.06
C PRO A 109 -38.80 -25.75 -9.46
N SER A 110 -39.77 -26.63 -9.11
CA SER A 110 -39.72 -28.03 -9.56
C SER A 110 -39.85 -28.18 -11.07
N VAL A 111 -40.60 -27.31 -11.75
CA VAL A 111 -40.68 -27.25 -13.21
C VAL A 111 -39.30 -26.93 -13.77
N ILE A 112 -38.66 -25.87 -13.28
CA ILE A 112 -37.34 -25.49 -13.77
C ILE A 112 -36.29 -26.57 -13.50
N ASP A 113 -36.28 -27.19 -12.32
CA ASP A 113 -35.34 -28.26 -12.01
C ASP A 113 -35.48 -29.42 -13.00
N SER A 114 -36.72 -29.77 -13.36
CA SER A 114 -37.01 -30.83 -14.33
C SER A 114 -36.55 -30.43 -15.73
N LEU A 115 -36.74 -29.18 -16.14
CA LEU A 115 -36.24 -28.64 -17.42
C LEU A 115 -34.71 -28.60 -17.48
N LEU A 116 -34.03 -28.22 -16.40
CA LEU A 116 -32.56 -28.22 -16.32
C LEU A 116 -32.01 -29.65 -16.38
N VAL A 117 -32.66 -30.62 -15.72
CA VAL A 117 -32.29 -32.04 -15.81
C VAL A 117 -32.48 -32.57 -17.22
N LEU A 118 -33.61 -32.26 -17.88
CA LEU A 118 -33.85 -32.63 -19.26
C LEU A 118 -32.80 -32.01 -20.20
N GLY A 119 -32.53 -30.71 -20.04
CA GLY A 119 -31.49 -30.00 -20.77
C GLY A 119 -30.12 -30.66 -20.62
N LYS A 120 -29.73 -31.07 -19.40
CA LYS A 120 -28.43 -31.72 -19.16
C LYS A 120 -28.35 -33.11 -19.79
N ARG A 121 -29.44 -33.87 -19.75
CA ARG A 121 -29.53 -35.19 -20.42
C ARG A 121 -29.42 -35.04 -21.94
N LEU A 122 -30.10 -34.05 -22.52
CA LEU A 122 -30.02 -33.73 -23.95
C LEU A 122 -28.61 -33.28 -24.34
N GLN A 123 -27.99 -32.38 -23.58
CA GLN A 123 -26.60 -31.95 -23.80
C GLN A 123 -25.63 -33.15 -23.76
N ALA A 124 -25.76 -34.04 -22.77
CA ALA A 124 -24.90 -35.21 -22.66
C ALA A 124 -25.08 -36.20 -23.83
N ARG A 125 -26.31 -36.32 -24.36
CA ARG A 125 -26.60 -37.16 -25.54
C ARG A 125 -26.08 -36.51 -26.83
N PHE A 126 -26.24 -35.20 -26.97
CA PHE A 126 -25.67 -34.44 -28.07
C PHE A 126 -24.15 -34.61 -28.16
N ILE A 127 -23.44 -34.45 -27.04
CA ILE A 127 -21.98 -34.61 -26.97
C ILE A 127 -21.54 -36.04 -27.33
N ARG A 128 -22.34 -37.05 -26.98
CA ARG A 128 -22.05 -38.48 -27.26
C ARG A 128 -22.50 -38.94 -28.65
N ALA A 129 -23.36 -38.19 -29.34
CA ALA A 129 -23.88 -38.59 -30.63
C ALA A 129 -22.77 -38.57 -31.69
N ILE A 130 -22.70 -39.61 -32.52
CA ILE A 130 -21.66 -39.75 -33.56
C ILE A 130 -22.21 -39.30 -34.93
N LYS A 131 -23.50 -39.51 -35.20
CA LYS A 131 -24.12 -39.16 -36.48
C LYS A 131 -24.61 -37.71 -36.48
N ASP A 132 -24.37 -36.99 -37.57
CA ASP A 132 -24.74 -35.57 -37.69
C ASP A 132 -26.25 -35.33 -37.64
N LYS A 133 -27.06 -36.23 -38.20
CA LYS A 133 -28.53 -36.13 -38.12
C LYS A 133 -29.03 -36.21 -36.67
N GLU A 134 -28.53 -37.18 -35.92
CA GLU A 134 -28.87 -37.35 -34.50
C GLU A 134 -28.39 -36.15 -33.67
N LYS A 135 -27.21 -35.60 -33.97
CA LYS A 135 -26.71 -34.37 -33.35
C LYS A 135 -27.65 -33.18 -33.61
N GLN A 136 -28.09 -32.97 -34.85
CA GLN A 136 -29.02 -31.89 -35.19
C GLN A 136 -30.35 -32.04 -34.45
N ASP A 137 -30.89 -33.26 -34.37
CA ASP A 137 -32.13 -33.53 -33.64
C ASP A 137 -31.98 -33.23 -32.13
N PHE A 138 -30.89 -33.72 -31.50
CA PHE A 138 -30.63 -33.44 -30.08
C PHE A 138 -30.37 -31.96 -29.80
N LEU A 139 -29.68 -31.24 -30.70
CA LEU A 139 -29.47 -29.81 -30.58
C LEU A 139 -30.79 -29.05 -30.69
N HIS A 140 -31.66 -29.44 -31.63
CA HIS A 140 -32.97 -28.84 -31.80
C HIS A 140 -33.85 -29.05 -30.55
N TRP A 141 -33.90 -30.26 -29.99
CA TRP A 141 -34.63 -30.52 -28.75
C TRP A 141 -34.04 -29.77 -27.56
N PHE A 142 -32.71 -29.63 -27.50
CA PHE A 142 -32.03 -28.83 -26.48
C PHE A 142 -32.39 -27.33 -26.59
N GLN A 143 -32.46 -26.79 -27.81
CA GLN A 143 -32.92 -25.43 -28.06
C GLN A 143 -34.37 -25.22 -27.60
N ILE A 144 -35.28 -26.14 -27.92
CA ILE A 144 -36.68 -26.06 -27.45
C ILE A 144 -36.74 -25.99 -25.91
N VAL A 145 -35.98 -26.85 -25.22
CA VAL A 145 -35.97 -26.87 -23.74
C VAL A 145 -35.36 -25.59 -23.17
N THR A 146 -34.28 -25.08 -23.77
CA THR A 146 -33.64 -23.83 -23.31
C THR A 146 -34.47 -22.58 -23.62
N ASP A 147 -35.24 -22.59 -24.71
CA ASP A 147 -36.24 -21.57 -25.03
C ASP A 147 -37.40 -21.59 -24.05
N ALA A 148 -37.89 -22.78 -23.68
CA ALA A 148 -38.92 -22.96 -22.65
C ALA A 148 -38.45 -22.42 -21.28
N ILE A 149 -37.19 -22.67 -20.93
CA ILE A 149 -36.54 -22.10 -19.74
C ILE A 149 -36.51 -20.55 -19.83
N CYS A 150 -36.09 -20.00 -20.97
CA CYS A 150 -36.09 -18.54 -21.18
C CYS A 150 -37.49 -17.92 -21.11
N TRP A 151 -38.51 -18.62 -21.61
CA TRP A 151 -39.90 -18.20 -21.57
C TRP A 151 -40.42 -18.10 -20.13
N LEU A 152 -40.13 -19.11 -19.30
CA LEU A 152 -40.46 -19.10 -17.86
C LEU A 152 -39.83 -17.91 -17.12
N PHE A 153 -38.56 -17.60 -17.38
CA PHE A 153 -37.92 -16.45 -16.71
C PHE A 153 -38.46 -15.10 -17.13
N ARG A 154 -38.88 -14.96 -18.39
CA ARG A 154 -39.51 -13.73 -18.88
C ARG A 154 -40.84 -13.47 -18.16
N GLY A 155 -41.60 -14.52 -17.87
CA GLY A 155 -42.84 -14.42 -17.08
C GLY A 155 -42.59 -14.26 -15.57
N HIS A 156 -41.59 -14.95 -15.03
CA HIS A 156 -41.35 -15.06 -13.60
C HIS A 156 -39.91 -14.68 -13.24
N ILE A 157 -39.67 -13.37 -13.13
CA ILE A 157 -38.34 -12.78 -12.87
C ILE A 157 -37.69 -13.33 -11.59
N GLN A 158 -38.49 -13.68 -10.59
CA GLN A 158 -38.06 -14.21 -9.30
C GLN A 158 -37.30 -15.55 -9.41
N LEU A 159 -37.53 -16.30 -10.49
CA LEU A 159 -36.89 -17.59 -10.71
C LEU A 159 -35.42 -17.46 -11.17
N ALA A 160 -35.02 -16.29 -11.66
CA ALA A 160 -33.66 -16.05 -12.15
C ALA A 160 -32.58 -16.31 -11.09
N ALA A 161 -32.81 -15.88 -9.84
CA ALA A 161 -31.86 -16.10 -8.74
C ALA A 161 -31.70 -17.59 -8.42
N ARG A 162 -32.82 -18.32 -8.35
CA ARG A 162 -32.82 -19.77 -8.07
C ARG A 162 -32.07 -20.56 -9.13
N VAL A 163 -32.14 -20.12 -10.38
CA VAL A 163 -31.54 -20.87 -11.49
C VAL A 163 -30.06 -20.64 -11.60
N LEU A 164 -29.59 -19.42 -11.33
CA LEU A 164 -28.16 -19.17 -11.22
C LEU A 164 -27.53 -19.91 -10.02
N GLN A 165 -28.28 -20.11 -8.94
CA GLN A 165 -27.86 -20.90 -7.77
C GLN A 165 -27.96 -22.42 -7.99
N ASN A 166 -28.58 -22.89 -9.08
CA ASN A 166 -28.74 -24.33 -9.31
C ASN A 166 -27.47 -24.93 -9.92
N ASP A 167 -26.88 -25.92 -9.24
CA ASP A 167 -25.69 -26.65 -9.69
C ASP A 167 -25.81 -27.22 -11.11
N ARG A 168 -27.02 -27.63 -11.51
CA ARG A 168 -27.27 -28.17 -12.86
C ARG A 168 -27.13 -27.10 -13.94
N PHE A 169 -27.50 -25.86 -13.65
CA PHE A 169 -27.30 -24.75 -14.57
C PHE A 169 -25.81 -24.45 -14.76
N LEU A 170 -25.04 -24.40 -13.66
CA LEU A 170 -23.57 -24.25 -13.74
C LEU A 170 -22.94 -25.40 -14.54
N GLN A 171 -23.37 -26.64 -14.31
CA GLN A 171 -22.92 -27.81 -15.08
C GLN A 171 -23.30 -27.75 -16.57
N LEU A 172 -24.40 -27.08 -16.93
CA LEU A 172 -24.79 -26.86 -18.33
C LEU A 172 -23.91 -25.80 -19.00
N LEU A 173 -23.54 -24.76 -18.25
CA LEU A 173 -22.66 -23.68 -18.71
C LEU A 173 -21.21 -24.13 -18.88
N ILE A 174 -20.73 -25.01 -17.99
CA ILE A 174 -19.41 -25.66 -18.07
C ILE A 174 -19.46 -26.77 -19.12
N THR A 175 -19.18 -26.40 -20.37
CA THR A 175 -19.11 -27.30 -21.53
C THR A 175 -18.04 -26.81 -22.51
N ASP A 176 -17.26 -27.75 -23.06
CA ASP A 176 -16.25 -27.45 -24.08
C ASP A 176 -16.84 -27.38 -25.50
N ASP A 177 -18.05 -27.91 -25.67
CA ASP A 177 -18.74 -27.89 -26.95
C ASP A 177 -19.26 -26.48 -27.31
N VAL A 178 -18.95 -26.04 -28.52
CA VAL A 178 -19.20 -24.67 -29.00
C VAL A 178 -20.70 -24.38 -29.12
N GLU A 179 -21.49 -25.29 -29.68
CA GLU A 179 -22.91 -25.05 -29.97
C GLU A 179 -23.74 -24.98 -28.69
N THR A 180 -23.56 -25.94 -27.80
CA THR A 180 -24.23 -25.97 -26.51
C THR A 180 -23.77 -24.83 -25.58
N ALA A 181 -22.49 -24.44 -25.64
CA ALA A 181 -21.99 -23.27 -24.92
C ALA A 181 -22.67 -21.97 -25.41
N ILE A 182 -22.83 -21.78 -26.71
CA ILE A 182 -23.51 -20.60 -27.27
C ILE A 182 -24.97 -20.55 -26.82
N VAL A 183 -25.69 -21.68 -26.89
CA VAL A 183 -27.08 -21.76 -26.44
C VAL A 183 -27.18 -21.41 -24.95
N MET A 184 -26.35 -22.00 -24.09
CA MET A 184 -26.37 -21.71 -22.65
C MET A 184 -25.93 -20.29 -22.30
N MET A 185 -24.95 -19.72 -23.00
CA MET A 185 -24.60 -18.31 -22.88
C MET A 185 -25.74 -17.39 -23.31
N SER A 186 -26.54 -17.79 -24.31
CA SER A 186 -27.74 -17.03 -24.70
C SER A 186 -28.82 -17.06 -23.62
N VAL A 187 -29.01 -18.20 -22.94
CA VAL A 187 -29.90 -18.31 -21.78
C VAL A 187 -29.43 -17.39 -20.66
N LEU A 188 -28.14 -17.42 -20.31
CA LEU A 188 -27.56 -16.50 -19.32
C LEU A 188 -27.73 -15.03 -19.74
N HIS A 189 -27.55 -14.73 -21.03
CA HIS A 189 -27.72 -13.38 -21.56
C HIS A 189 -29.16 -12.90 -21.40
N ASN A 190 -30.14 -13.76 -21.67
CA ASN A 190 -31.56 -13.46 -21.46
C ASN A 190 -31.87 -13.22 -19.98
N ILE A 191 -31.33 -14.04 -19.07
CA ILE A 191 -31.50 -13.88 -17.62
C ILE A 191 -30.98 -12.50 -17.18
N LEU A 192 -29.74 -12.15 -17.55
CA LEU A 192 -29.11 -10.88 -17.17
C LEU A 192 -29.77 -9.66 -17.81
N ARG A 193 -30.35 -9.82 -19.00
CA ARG A 193 -31.07 -8.75 -19.70
C ARG A 193 -32.40 -8.42 -19.03
N VAL A 194 -33.13 -9.43 -18.54
CA VAL A 194 -34.42 -9.25 -17.86
C VAL A 194 -34.21 -8.76 -16.43
N ASN A 195 -33.20 -9.28 -15.72
CA ASN A 195 -32.88 -8.85 -14.38
C ASN A 195 -31.36 -8.80 -14.15
N SER A 196 -30.79 -7.62 -14.37
CA SER A 196 -29.36 -7.38 -14.19
C SER A 196 -28.92 -7.38 -12.72
N SER A 197 -29.86 -7.19 -11.79
CA SER A 197 -29.59 -7.13 -10.35
C SER A 197 -29.47 -8.51 -9.69
N VAL A 198 -29.85 -9.59 -10.38
CA VAL A 198 -29.81 -10.97 -9.84
C VAL A 198 -28.41 -11.35 -9.39
N LEU A 199 -27.36 -10.91 -10.11
CA LEU A 199 -25.98 -11.22 -9.78
C LEU A 199 -25.53 -10.69 -8.40
N LEU A 200 -26.24 -9.72 -7.83
CA LEU A 200 -25.99 -9.22 -6.47
C LEU A 200 -26.79 -9.98 -5.40
N GLN A 201 -27.81 -10.75 -5.80
CA GLN A 201 -28.66 -11.56 -4.92
C GLN A 201 -28.16 -13.00 -4.79
N VAL A 202 -27.26 -13.41 -5.67
CA VAL A 202 -26.70 -14.75 -5.77
C VAL A 202 -25.46 -14.86 -4.86
N GLU A 203 -25.16 -16.08 -4.40
CA GLU A 203 -24.01 -16.33 -3.52
C GLU A 203 -22.68 -16.00 -4.21
N GLU A 204 -21.69 -15.57 -3.44
CA GLU A 204 -20.40 -15.13 -4.00
C GLU A 204 -19.66 -16.26 -4.73
N GLU A 205 -19.79 -17.50 -4.26
CA GLU A 205 -19.18 -18.68 -4.91
C GLU A 205 -19.78 -18.97 -6.29
N THR A 206 -21.11 -18.87 -6.42
CA THR A 206 -21.81 -19.13 -7.68
C THR A 206 -21.59 -17.98 -8.68
N LEU A 207 -21.54 -16.73 -8.21
CA LEU A 207 -21.12 -15.58 -9.01
C LEU A 207 -19.69 -15.79 -9.57
N HIS A 208 -18.74 -16.14 -8.71
CA HIS A 208 -17.36 -16.40 -9.14
C HIS A 208 -17.26 -17.55 -10.13
N SER A 209 -18.01 -18.64 -9.93
CA SER A 209 -18.03 -19.79 -10.85
C SER A 209 -18.53 -19.38 -12.25
N VAL A 210 -19.59 -18.57 -12.34
CA VAL A 210 -20.10 -18.06 -13.62
C VAL A 210 -19.05 -17.15 -14.29
N LEU A 211 -18.43 -16.24 -13.54
CA LEU A 211 -17.43 -15.32 -14.09
C LEU A 211 -16.15 -16.05 -14.52
N ASP A 212 -15.68 -17.01 -13.72
CA ASP A 212 -14.52 -17.83 -14.01
C ASP A 212 -14.75 -18.61 -15.31
N GLU A 213 -15.94 -19.19 -15.50
CA GLU A 213 -16.28 -19.91 -16.74
C GLU A 213 -16.34 -18.99 -17.96
N LEU A 214 -16.90 -17.78 -17.85
CA LEU A 214 -16.92 -16.81 -18.97
C LEU A 214 -15.52 -16.33 -19.36
N VAL A 215 -14.68 -16.04 -18.37
CA VAL A 215 -13.28 -15.63 -18.60
C VAL A 215 -12.47 -16.81 -19.14
N TYR A 216 -12.71 -18.02 -18.65
CA TYR A 216 -12.09 -19.24 -19.16
C TYR A 216 -12.44 -19.45 -20.64
N LYS A 217 -13.72 -19.40 -21.02
CA LYS A 217 -14.16 -19.52 -22.43
C LYS A 217 -13.53 -18.47 -23.34
N LEU A 218 -13.36 -17.23 -22.86
CA LEU A 218 -12.65 -16.17 -23.58
C LEU A 218 -11.16 -16.45 -23.78
N SER A 219 -10.55 -17.18 -22.85
CA SER A 219 -9.11 -17.52 -22.90
C SER A 219 -8.81 -18.79 -23.69
N SER A 220 -9.70 -19.78 -23.65
CA SER A 220 -9.49 -21.09 -24.27
C SER A 220 -9.94 -21.13 -25.73
N THR A 221 -10.95 -20.34 -26.10
CA THR A 221 -11.61 -20.46 -27.40
C THR A 221 -11.01 -19.49 -28.44
N THR A 222 -10.86 -19.96 -29.68
CA THR A 222 -10.50 -19.12 -30.84
C THR A 222 -11.71 -18.69 -31.68
N ASN A 223 -12.86 -19.34 -31.48
CA ASN A 223 -14.10 -19.10 -32.22
C ASN A 223 -14.69 -17.70 -31.88
N PRO A 224 -14.91 -16.83 -32.89
CA PRO A 224 -15.46 -15.49 -32.68
C PRO A 224 -16.88 -15.49 -32.12
N ALA A 225 -17.70 -16.50 -32.39
CA ALA A 225 -19.07 -16.55 -31.87
C ALA A 225 -19.10 -16.72 -30.34
N VAL A 226 -18.27 -17.63 -29.82
CA VAL A 226 -18.12 -17.86 -28.37
C VAL A 226 -17.50 -16.63 -27.70
N GLY A 227 -16.44 -16.07 -28.30
CA GLY A 227 -15.80 -14.86 -27.78
C GLY A 227 -16.74 -13.65 -27.75
N SER A 228 -17.56 -13.47 -28.80
CA SER A 228 -18.56 -12.39 -28.85
C SER A 228 -19.63 -12.58 -27.77
N ALA A 229 -20.16 -13.80 -27.61
CA ALA A 229 -21.17 -14.10 -26.60
C ALA A 229 -20.65 -13.85 -25.17
N ALA A 230 -19.46 -14.36 -24.85
CA ALA A 230 -18.85 -14.15 -23.54
C ALA A 230 -18.48 -12.67 -23.28
N THR A 231 -17.99 -11.94 -24.28
CA THR A 231 -17.71 -10.50 -24.16
C THR A 231 -18.99 -9.70 -23.92
N LYS A 232 -20.08 -10.02 -24.64
CA LYS A 232 -21.40 -9.39 -24.43
C LYS A 232 -21.94 -9.64 -23.03
N LEU A 233 -21.76 -10.85 -22.51
CA LEU A 233 -22.13 -11.20 -21.14
C LEU A 233 -21.32 -10.40 -20.12
N LEU A 234 -20.00 -10.41 -20.21
CA LEU A 234 -19.14 -9.62 -19.31
C LEU A 234 -19.45 -8.12 -19.38
N LEU A 235 -19.80 -7.60 -20.57
CA LEU A 235 -20.24 -6.22 -20.73
C LEU A 235 -21.58 -5.95 -20.04
N LEU A 236 -22.54 -6.88 -20.08
CA LEU A 236 -23.78 -6.76 -19.31
C LEU A 236 -23.52 -6.77 -17.79
N VAL A 237 -22.63 -7.66 -17.33
CA VAL A 237 -22.19 -7.70 -15.92
C VAL A 237 -21.54 -6.39 -15.51
N ALA A 238 -20.63 -5.85 -16.34
CA ALA A 238 -19.95 -4.60 -16.05
C ALA A 238 -20.91 -3.39 -16.04
N LYS A 239 -21.99 -3.44 -16.84
CA LYS A 239 -23.01 -2.38 -16.88
C LYS A 239 -23.99 -2.44 -15.71
N SER A 240 -24.15 -3.59 -15.04
CA SER A 240 -25.18 -3.73 -14.00
C SER A 240 -24.80 -3.03 -12.69
N CYS A 241 -23.54 -3.14 -12.24
CA CYS A 241 -23.09 -2.49 -11.00
C CYS A 241 -21.58 -2.20 -11.00
N LYS A 242 -21.17 -1.07 -10.40
CA LYS A 242 -19.76 -0.71 -10.22
C LYS A 242 -18.97 -1.74 -9.39
N GLN A 243 -19.60 -2.35 -8.39
CA GLN A 243 -18.97 -3.39 -7.56
C GLN A 243 -18.53 -4.60 -8.41
N LEU A 244 -19.31 -4.97 -9.42
CA LEU A 244 -18.98 -6.08 -10.31
C LEU A 244 -17.82 -5.72 -11.26
N VAL A 245 -17.71 -4.44 -11.67
CA VAL A 245 -16.53 -3.95 -12.41
C VAL A 245 -15.26 -4.05 -11.55
N GLN A 246 -15.36 -3.72 -10.25
CA GLN A 246 -14.24 -3.86 -9.30
C GLN A 246 -13.82 -5.31 -9.14
N LEU A 247 -14.78 -6.22 -8.98
CA LEU A 247 -14.51 -7.66 -8.88
C LEU A 247 -13.82 -8.17 -10.16
N LEU A 248 -14.31 -7.79 -11.34
CA LEU A 248 -13.69 -8.14 -12.62
C LEU A 248 -12.26 -7.62 -12.73
N ALA A 249 -12.01 -6.36 -12.38
CA ALA A 249 -10.70 -5.73 -12.46
C ALA A 249 -9.70 -6.26 -11.42
N ALA A 250 -10.16 -6.61 -10.22
CA ALA A 250 -9.33 -7.12 -9.13
C ALA A 250 -8.96 -8.60 -9.34
N ARG A 251 -9.93 -9.44 -9.70
CA ARG A 251 -9.75 -10.90 -9.87
C ARG A 251 -9.04 -11.24 -11.19
N TYR A 252 -9.41 -10.60 -12.30
CA TYR A 252 -8.91 -10.94 -13.62
C TYR A 252 -7.96 -9.87 -14.19
N LYS A 253 -6.77 -9.74 -13.59
CA LYS A 253 -5.74 -8.77 -14.03
C LYS A 253 -5.34 -8.93 -15.51
N GLY A 254 -5.45 -10.14 -16.05
CA GLY A 254 -5.16 -10.46 -17.45
C GLY A 254 -6.29 -10.14 -18.45
N LEU A 255 -7.52 -9.89 -17.98
CA LEU A 255 -8.69 -9.72 -18.85
C LEU A 255 -8.54 -8.57 -19.85
N LYS A 256 -7.94 -7.45 -19.41
CA LYS A 256 -7.66 -6.29 -20.28
C LYS A 256 -6.74 -6.67 -21.45
N GLY A 257 -5.65 -7.37 -21.14
CA GLY A 257 -4.68 -7.80 -22.14
C GLY A 257 -5.26 -8.86 -23.08
N LEU A 258 -6.11 -9.74 -22.56
CA LEU A 258 -6.83 -10.75 -23.33
C LEU A 258 -7.76 -10.09 -24.35
N LEU A 259 -8.62 -9.17 -23.90
CA LEU A 259 -9.53 -8.42 -24.76
C LEU A 259 -8.78 -7.59 -25.81
N SER A 260 -7.74 -6.86 -25.40
CA SER A 260 -6.99 -5.96 -26.29
C SER A 260 -6.09 -6.67 -27.30
N LYS A 261 -5.62 -7.90 -27.01
CA LYS A 261 -4.67 -8.62 -27.88
C LYS A 261 -5.33 -9.70 -28.71
N GLN A 262 -6.31 -10.42 -28.15
CA GLN A 262 -6.87 -11.61 -28.78
C GLN A 262 -8.19 -11.37 -29.50
N TRP A 263 -8.95 -10.34 -29.13
CA TRP A 263 -10.33 -10.15 -29.62
C TRP A 263 -10.56 -8.87 -30.42
N THR A 264 -9.62 -7.93 -30.41
CA THR A 264 -9.63 -6.76 -31.30
C THR A 264 -9.48 -7.20 -32.76
N GLY A 265 -10.38 -6.75 -33.64
CA GLY A 265 -10.42 -7.04 -35.06
C GLY A 265 -11.22 -8.28 -35.45
N LYS A 266 -11.94 -8.92 -34.50
CA LYS A 266 -12.72 -10.15 -34.75
C LYS A 266 -14.23 -9.91 -35.01
N GLY A 267 -14.64 -8.66 -35.27
CA GLY A 267 -16.00 -8.32 -35.73
C GLY A 267 -17.00 -7.91 -34.65
N PHE A 268 -16.56 -7.72 -33.40
CA PHE A 268 -17.36 -7.23 -32.27
C PHE A 268 -16.59 -6.22 -31.39
N ASP A 269 -15.79 -5.39 -32.06
CA ASP A 269 -14.90 -4.41 -31.43
C ASP A 269 -15.64 -3.37 -30.59
N ARG A 270 -16.89 -3.07 -30.94
CA ARG A 270 -17.73 -2.14 -30.18
C ARG A 270 -17.92 -2.62 -28.74
N GLU A 271 -18.26 -3.89 -28.57
CA GLU A 271 -18.48 -4.50 -27.25
C GLU A 271 -17.16 -4.62 -26.48
N VAL A 272 -16.07 -5.00 -27.16
CA VAL A 272 -14.72 -5.09 -26.57
C VAL A 272 -14.28 -3.72 -26.05
N ASN A 273 -14.41 -2.67 -26.86
CA ASN A 273 -14.01 -1.31 -26.48
C ASN A 273 -14.85 -0.77 -25.33
N GLN A 274 -16.18 -0.98 -25.35
CA GLN A 274 -17.04 -0.57 -24.23
C GLN A 274 -16.65 -1.26 -22.91
N LEU A 275 -16.30 -2.54 -22.96
CA LEU A 275 -15.86 -3.27 -21.78
C LEU A 275 -14.49 -2.78 -21.30
N LEU A 276 -13.55 -2.53 -22.23
CA LEU A 276 -12.24 -1.98 -21.91
C LEU A 276 -12.36 -0.59 -21.27
N ASP A 277 -13.18 0.30 -21.81
CA ASP A 277 -13.40 1.64 -21.28
C ASP A 277 -13.86 1.60 -19.82
N LEU A 278 -14.85 0.77 -19.52
CA LEU A 278 -15.35 0.57 -18.15
C LEU A 278 -14.25 0.06 -17.21
N LEU A 279 -13.44 -0.90 -17.66
CA LEU A 279 -12.34 -1.45 -16.88
C LEU A 279 -11.16 -0.46 -16.72
N TYR A 280 -10.95 0.48 -17.65
CA TYR A 280 -9.92 1.52 -17.57
C TYR A 280 -10.34 2.73 -16.73
N LEU A 281 -11.61 3.17 -16.85
CA LEU A 281 -12.19 4.28 -16.09
C LEU A 281 -12.04 4.08 -14.58
N GLU A 282 -12.24 2.86 -14.08
CA GLU A 282 -12.17 2.60 -12.64
C GLU A 282 -10.76 2.69 -12.05
N GLN A 283 -9.73 2.35 -12.83
CA GLN A 283 -8.34 2.43 -12.40
C GLN A 283 -7.86 3.89 -12.18
N SER A 284 -8.61 4.87 -12.70
CA SER A 284 -8.34 6.30 -12.49
C SER A 284 -8.79 6.83 -11.12
N SER A 285 -9.78 6.20 -10.48
CA SER A 285 -10.38 6.71 -9.24
C SER A 285 -9.42 6.61 -8.03
N GLY A 286 -8.71 5.48 -7.88
CA GLY A 286 -7.73 5.30 -6.79
C GLY A 286 -6.40 6.02 -7.01
N LYS A 287 -5.99 6.25 -8.27
CA LYS A 287 -4.76 7.00 -8.60
C LYS A 287 -4.95 8.51 -8.51
N GLY A 288 -6.12 9.02 -8.91
CA GLY A 288 -6.41 10.45 -8.91
C GLY A 288 -6.38 11.06 -7.51
N GLU A 289 -6.88 10.35 -6.49
CA GLU A 289 -6.90 10.85 -5.12
C GLU A 289 -5.50 10.88 -4.48
N MET A 290 -4.70 9.83 -4.68
CA MET A 290 -3.31 9.80 -4.23
C MET A 290 -2.47 10.88 -4.93
N GLN A 291 -2.72 11.15 -6.21
CA GLN A 291 -2.01 12.18 -6.96
C GLN A 291 -2.41 13.59 -6.53
N LYS A 292 -3.70 13.84 -6.25
CA LYS A 292 -4.17 15.10 -5.64
C LYS A 292 -3.57 15.34 -4.25
N GLN A 293 -3.48 14.28 -3.43
CA GLN A 293 -2.83 14.36 -2.12
C GLN A 293 -1.33 14.64 -2.25
N HIS A 294 -0.65 14.05 -3.24
CA HIS A 294 0.75 14.32 -3.53
C HIS A 294 0.97 15.75 -4.03
N GLU A 295 0.13 16.26 -4.92
CA GLU A 295 0.16 17.65 -5.39
C GLU A 295 -0.04 18.64 -4.25
N ALA A 296 -1.05 18.42 -3.40
CA ALA A 296 -1.29 19.22 -2.20
C ALA A 296 -0.09 19.19 -1.25
N ALA A 297 0.52 18.02 -1.03
CA ALA A 297 1.72 17.89 -0.22
C ALA A 297 2.90 18.66 -0.83
N CYS A 298 3.10 18.61 -2.15
CA CYS A 298 4.13 19.38 -2.84
C CYS A 298 3.93 20.89 -2.68
N VAL A 299 2.70 21.39 -2.76
CA VAL A 299 2.38 22.82 -2.54
C VAL A 299 2.72 23.24 -1.12
N ILE A 300 2.29 22.46 -0.11
CA ILE A 300 2.58 22.72 1.31
C ILE A 300 4.09 22.69 1.55
N GLN A 301 4.78 21.69 1.01
CA GLN A 301 6.22 21.55 1.15
C GLN A 301 6.98 22.71 0.47
N ALA A 302 6.55 23.14 -0.72
CA ALA A 302 7.14 24.28 -1.42
C ALA A 302 6.95 25.58 -0.62
N ALA A 303 5.76 25.81 -0.06
CA ALA A 303 5.47 26.95 0.79
C ALA A 303 6.34 26.95 2.06
N TRP A 304 6.48 25.80 2.72
CA TRP A 304 7.33 25.63 3.90
C TRP A 304 8.82 25.85 3.60
N ARG A 305 9.35 25.22 2.54
CA ARG A 305 10.73 25.41 2.09
C ARG A 305 11.00 26.89 1.76
N GLY A 306 10.06 27.55 1.08
CA GLY A 306 10.13 28.98 0.81
C GLY A 306 10.15 29.84 2.09
N PHE A 307 9.29 29.52 3.07
CA PHE A 307 9.28 30.20 4.37
C PHE A 307 10.60 30.04 5.12
N GLN A 308 11.14 28.82 5.15
CA GLN A 308 12.41 28.52 5.82
C GLN A 308 13.57 29.31 5.20
N THR A 309 13.65 29.36 3.87
CA THR A 309 14.65 30.16 3.15
C THR A 309 14.52 31.63 3.45
N ARG A 310 13.30 32.20 3.39
CA ARG A 310 13.06 33.62 3.73
C ARG A 310 13.43 33.94 5.18
N LYS A 311 13.15 33.04 6.13
CA LYS A 311 13.52 33.18 7.54
C LYS A 311 15.05 33.19 7.73
N ARG A 312 15.79 32.36 6.96
CA ARG A 312 17.26 32.35 6.97
C ARG A 312 17.84 33.62 6.34
N LEU A 313 17.32 34.05 5.19
CA LEU A 313 17.72 35.27 4.51
C LEU A 313 17.52 36.52 5.38
N LYS A 314 16.41 36.62 6.12
CA LYS A 314 16.20 37.72 7.07
C LYS A 314 17.26 37.81 8.19
N LYS A 315 17.94 36.71 8.53
CA LYS A 315 18.99 36.68 9.56
C LYS A 315 20.38 37.01 9.03
N LEU A 316 20.62 36.84 7.73
CA LEU A 316 21.94 37.04 7.11
C LEU A 316 22.46 38.49 7.23
N PRO A 317 21.66 39.54 6.98
CA PRO A 317 22.12 40.92 7.13
C PRO A 317 22.67 41.22 8.52
N ARG A 318 22.04 40.70 9.58
CA ARG A 318 22.53 40.89 10.96
C ARG A 318 23.90 40.24 11.15
N ALA A 319 24.08 39.01 10.67
CA ALA A 319 25.37 38.32 10.76
C ALA A 319 26.48 39.05 9.99
N VAL A 320 26.17 39.53 8.78
CA VAL A 320 27.11 40.31 7.95
C VAL A 320 27.48 41.62 8.64
N VAL A 321 26.50 42.36 9.17
CA VAL A 321 26.76 43.62 9.89
C VAL A 321 27.60 43.38 11.14
N THR A 322 27.36 42.32 11.91
CA THR A 322 28.18 41.98 13.08
C THR A 322 29.62 41.69 12.67
N LEU A 323 29.84 40.92 11.60
CA LEU A 323 31.18 40.60 11.09
C LEU A 323 31.89 41.86 10.58
N GLN A 324 31.19 42.72 9.83
CA GLN A 324 31.74 43.97 9.35
C GLN A 324 32.11 44.90 10.52
N ARG A 325 31.27 44.98 11.57
CA ARG A 325 31.57 45.74 12.78
C ARG A 325 32.79 45.20 13.53
N SER A 326 32.88 43.88 13.73
CA SER A 326 34.04 43.29 14.41
C SER A 326 35.33 43.47 13.60
N PHE A 327 35.26 43.36 12.28
CA PHE A 327 36.41 43.60 11.40
C PHE A 327 36.88 45.05 11.48
N ARG A 328 35.95 46.02 11.39
CA ARG A 328 36.28 47.45 11.51
C ARG A 328 36.89 47.77 12.88
N ALA A 329 36.29 47.27 13.96
CA ALA A 329 36.80 47.47 15.32
C ALA A 329 38.20 46.87 15.51
N LYS A 330 38.44 45.64 15.01
CA LYS A 330 39.77 45.01 15.07
C LYS A 330 40.81 45.83 14.32
N ARG A 331 40.48 46.27 13.09
CA ARG A 331 41.38 47.09 12.28
C ARG A 331 41.69 48.44 12.94
N GLU A 332 40.70 49.06 13.57
CA GLU A 332 40.89 50.30 14.33
C GLU A 332 41.79 50.07 15.55
N GLN A 333 41.58 49.00 16.31
CA GLN A 333 42.44 48.64 17.45
C GLN A 333 43.89 48.37 17.03
N GLU A 334 44.11 47.64 15.93
CA GLU A 334 45.45 47.40 15.38
C GLU A 334 46.14 48.70 15.01
N LEU A 335 45.44 49.63 14.36
CA LEU A 335 45.98 50.93 13.98
C LEU A 335 46.27 51.81 15.20
N GLN A 336 45.38 51.82 16.20
CA GLN A 336 45.61 52.51 17.47
C GLN A 336 46.80 51.92 18.25
N HIS A 337 46.99 50.61 18.21
CA HIS A 337 48.12 49.97 18.86
C HIS A 337 49.45 50.34 18.17
N LEU A 338 49.48 50.30 16.84
CA LEU A 338 50.66 50.69 16.06
C LEU A 338 51.02 52.17 16.24
N THR A 339 50.03 53.06 16.26
CA THR A 339 50.26 54.49 16.51
C THR A 339 50.80 54.73 17.91
N LYS A 340 50.18 54.15 18.94
CA LYS A 340 50.71 54.21 20.31
C LYS A 340 52.12 53.65 20.44
N GLN A 341 52.43 52.52 19.79
CA GLN A 341 53.78 51.97 19.79
C GLN A 341 54.79 52.95 19.19
N LYS A 342 54.46 53.57 18.05
CA LYS A 342 55.32 54.59 17.44
C LYS A 342 55.48 55.83 18.32
N GLU A 343 54.41 56.29 18.94
CA GLU A 343 54.43 57.41 19.90
C GLU A 343 55.31 57.09 21.12
N ASP A 344 55.16 55.90 21.70
CA ASP A 344 55.96 55.43 22.83
C ASP A 344 57.44 55.28 22.46
N GLU A 345 57.75 54.77 21.26
CA GLU A 345 59.11 54.68 20.73
C GLU A 345 59.72 56.07 20.51
N ALA A 346 58.97 56.98 19.90
CA ALA A 346 59.40 58.36 19.69
C ALA A 346 59.66 59.07 21.03
N LEU A 347 58.78 58.88 22.01
CA LEU A 347 58.94 59.43 23.36
C LEU A 347 60.19 58.85 24.05
N LYS A 348 60.41 57.53 23.97
CA LYS A 348 61.62 56.89 24.52
C LYS A 348 62.89 57.48 23.90
N LEU A 349 62.93 57.65 22.58
CA LEU A 349 64.06 58.26 21.89
C LEU A 349 64.27 59.72 22.32
N GLN A 350 63.19 60.50 22.43
CA GLN A 350 63.24 61.88 22.90
C GLN A 350 63.78 61.96 24.34
N MET A 351 63.29 61.12 25.25
CA MET A 351 63.77 61.06 26.64
C MET A 351 65.24 60.64 26.72
N GLN A 352 65.67 59.68 25.89
CA GLN A 352 67.08 59.27 25.81
C GLN A 352 67.97 60.42 25.33
N LEU A 353 67.56 61.13 24.28
CA LEU A 353 68.28 62.29 23.76
C LEU A 353 68.36 63.42 24.80
N GLN A 354 67.25 63.72 25.49
CA GLN A 354 67.23 64.70 26.57
C GLN A 354 68.20 64.30 27.70
N ARG A 355 68.16 63.04 28.13
CA ARG A 355 69.09 62.53 29.15
C ARG A 355 70.54 62.65 28.70
N GLN A 356 70.86 62.29 27.45
CA GLN A 356 72.22 62.42 26.90
C GLN A 356 72.69 63.87 26.84
N ARG A 357 71.82 64.80 26.43
CA ARG A 357 72.13 66.25 26.42
C ARG A 357 72.36 66.78 27.83
N ALA A 358 71.50 66.42 28.78
CA ALA A 358 71.64 66.81 30.18
C ALA A 358 72.93 66.25 30.81
N MET A 359 73.26 64.98 30.55
CA MET A 359 74.52 64.37 31.02
C MET A 359 75.75 65.07 30.42
N ARG A 360 75.72 65.39 29.12
CA ARG A 360 76.81 66.14 28.47
C ARG A 360 77.00 67.52 29.11
N LEU A 361 75.92 68.29 29.23
CA LEU A 361 75.96 69.62 29.85
C LEU A 361 76.43 69.55 31.31
N PHE A 362 76.02 68.53 32.06
CA PHE A 362 76.49 68.30 33.43
C PHE A 362 78.00 68.03 33.47
N HIS A 363 78.51 67.13 32.62
CA HIS A 363 79.94 66.84 32.54
C HIS A 363 80.77 68.05 32.09
N GLU A 364 80.30 68.81 31.10
CA GLU A 364 80.97 70.05 30.65
C GLU A 364 81.12 71.06 31.80
N ARG A 365 80.04 71.29 32.57
CA ARG A 365 80.08 72.16 33.75
C ARG A 365 81.01 71.62 34.84
N GLN A 366 81.00 70.30 35.06
CA GLN A 366 81.87 69.67 36.04
C GLN A 366 83.35 69.80 35.64
N LEU A 367 83.69 69.62 34.37
CA LEU A 367 85.05 69.82 33.85
C LEU A 367 85.51 71.27 34.02
N ALA A 368 84.68 72.24 33.63
CA ALA A 368 85.00 73.66 33.80
C ALA A 368 85.23 74.06 35.28
N LEU A 369 84.49 73.45 36.22
CA LEU A 369 84.73 73.65 37.65
C LEU A 369 86.04 73.01 38.11
N LEU A 370 86.36 71.80 37.63
CA LEU A 370 87.60 71.11 37.98
C LEU A 370 88.85 71.85 37.46
N GLU A 371 88.77 72.52 36.31
CA GLU A 371 89.87 73.33 35.76
C GLU A 371 90.28 74.51 36.66
N VAL A 372 89.36 75.06 37.45
CA VAL A 372 89.58 76.26 38.27
C VAL A 372 89.98 75.92 39.73
N VAL A 373 89.70 74.71 40.20
CA VAL A 373 89.83 74.33 41.62
C VAL A 373 91.20 73.71 41.94
N HIS A 374 91.76 74.02 43.11
CA HIS A 374 93.04 73.48 43.58
C HIS A 374 93.01 71.96 43.84
N ALA A 375 94.08 71.25 43.48
CA ALA A 375 94.16 69.78 43.49
C ALA A 375 93.78 69.11 44.83
N SER A 376 94.10 69.74 45.98
CA SER A 376 93.75 69.20 47.30
C SER A 376 92.23 69.17 47.59
N GLN A 377 91.46 70.09 47.01
CA GLN A 377 90.00 70.12 47.12
C GLN A 377 89.34 69.13 46.17
N VAL A 378 89.93 68.93 44.99
CA VAL A 378 89.50 67.91 44.01
C VAL A 378 89.56 66.50 44.62
N ASN A 379 90.65 66.16 45.32
CA ASN A 379 90.79 64.84 45.96
C ASN A 379 89.70 64.57 47.02
N LYS A 380 89.35 65.57 47.84
CA LYS A 380 88.26 65.45 48.83
C LYS A 380 86.91 65.23 48.14
N TYR A 381 86.62 65.99 47.10
CA TYR A 381 85.39 65.82 46.32
C TYR A 381 85.31 64.44 45.65
N MET A 382 86.41 63.93 45.10
CA MET A 382 86.47 62.59 44.49
C MET A 382 86.16 61.50 45.51
N GLN A 383 86.73 61.57 46.71
CA GLN A 383 86.44 60.62 47.79
C GLN A 383 84.95 60.65 48.19
N GLU A 384 84.35 61.84 48.32
CA GLU A 384 82.91 61.96 48.60
C GLU A 384 82.04 61.37 47.47
N MET A 385 82.45 61.54 46.20
CA MET A 385 81.75 60.96 45.05
C MET A 385 81.86 59.43 45.03
N GLU A 386 83.02 58.87 45.38
CA GLU A 386 83.22 57.43 45.52
C GLU A 386 82.33 56.85 46.62
N GLU A 387 82.25 57.50 47.78
CA GLU A 387 81.36 57.09 48.88
C GLU A 387 79.88 57.13 48.46
N LYS A 388 79.43 58.22 47.82
CA LYS A 388 78.05 58.35 47.31
C LYS A 388 77.75 57.30 46.24
N SER A 389 78.72 57.00 45.39
CA SER A 389 78.61 55.96 44.34
C SER A 389 78.49 54.57 44.96
N ALA A 390 79.33 54.25 45.95
CA ALA A 390 79.29 52.99 46.69
C ALA A 390 77.94 52.80 47.39
N LEU A 391 77.44 53.84 48.09
CA LEU A 391 76.11 53.81 48.72
C LEU A 391 74.99 53.60 47.71
N THR A 392 75.08 54.21 46.53
CA THR A 392 74.11 54.05 45.44
C THR A 392 74.11 52.62 44.92
N ILE A 393 75.28 52.05 44.61
CA ILE A 393 75.43 50.66 44.15
C ILE A 393 74.89 49.69 45.21
N GLN A 394 75.26 49.87 46.47
CA GLN A 394 74.79 49.05 47.57
C GLN A 394 73.26 49.12 47.74
N ARG A 395 72.68 50.32 47.62
CA ARG A 395 71.21 50.51 47.66
C ARG A 395 70.52 49.79 46.50
N PHE A 396 71.03 49.93 45.28
CA PHE A 396 70.48 49.24 44.11
C PHE A 396 70.61 47.72 44.23
N TRP A 397 71.74 47.22 44.73
CA TRP A 397 71.96 45.79 44.97
C TRP A 397 71.01 45.21 46.02
N ARG A 398 70.85 45.89 47.17
CA ARG A 398 69.87 45.51 48.20
C ARG A 398 68.45 45.44 47.62
N GLY A 399 68.07 46.44 46.81
CA GLY A 399 66.79 46.45 46.10
C GLY A 399 66.64 45.32 45.06
N TYR A 400 67.68 45.05 44.26
CA TYR A 400 67.69 43.95 43.30
C TYR A 400 67.55 42.59 44.00
N ARG A 401 68.31 42.36 45.06
CA ARG A 401 68.24 41.14 45.88
C ARG A 401 66.82 40.93 46.40
N ALA A 402 66.19 41.96 46.98
CA ALA A 402 64.82 41.88 47.47
C ALA A 402 63.82 41.56 46.35
N ARG A 403 63.91 42.22 45.19
CA ARG A 403 63.06 41.94 44.03
C ARG A 403 63.25 40.52 43.50
N ARG A 404 64.49 40.03 43.44
CA ARG A 404 64.81 38.66 43.01
C ARG A 404 64.16 37.62 43.92
N ILE A 405 64.28 37.80 45.24
CA ILE A 405 63.65 36.92 46.23
C ILE A 405 62.12 36.96 46.07
N PHE A 406 61.53 38.15 45.93
CA PHE A 406 60.09 38.28 45.72
C PHE A 406 59.62 37.64 44.42
N HIS A 407 60.38 37.76 43.32
CA HIS A 407 60.04 37.13 42.04
C HIS A 407 60.08 35.61 42.14
N GLN A 408 61.10 35.06 42.81
CA GLN A 408 61.20 33.63 43.09
C GLN A 408 60.02 33.14 43.94
N GLN A 409 59.67 33.86 45.02
CA GLN A 409 58.50 33.56 45.85
C GLN A 409 57.19 33.64 45.05
N LYS A 410 57.02 34.66 44.22
CA LYS A 410 55.84 34.83 43.36
C LYS A 410 55.72 33.71 42.33
N GLN A 411 56.84 33.26 41.76
CA GLN A 411 56.87 32.15 40.83
C GLN A 411 56.52 30.83 41.53
N SER A 412 57.13 30.54 42.68
CA SER A 412 56.79 29.40 43.52
C SER A 412 55.30 29.39 43.91
N LEU A 413 54.73 30.54 44.25
CA LEU A 413 53.29 30.67 44.54
C LEU A 413 52.42 30.37 43.30
N LYS A 414 52.82 30.80 42.11
CA LYS A 414 52.11 30.49 40.87
C LYS A 414 52.13 28.98 40.58
N GLU A 415 53.30 28.36 40.70
CA GLU A 415 53.49 26.92 40.53
C GLU A 415 52.66 26.12 41.54
N TYR A 416 52.69 26.52 42.82
CA TYR A 416 51.86 25.93 43.86
C TYR A 416 50.36 26.07 43.55
N LYS A 417 49.89 27.26 43.15
CA LYS A 417 48.48 27.47 42.77
C LYS A 417 48.08 26.60 41.57
N ALA A 418 48.94 26.49 40.56
CA ALA A 418 48.70 25.62 39.41
C ALA A 418 48.61 24.15 39.84
N ALA A 419 49.55 23.69 40.68
CA ALA A 419 49.53 22.33 41.22
C ALA A 419 48.24 22.05 42.00
N VAL A 420 47.77 22.97 42.85
CA VAL A 420 46.50 22.83 43.57
C VAL A 420 45.30 22.75 42.62
N ILE A 421 45.27 23.54 41.55
CA ILE A 421 44.19 23.48 40.55
C ILE A 421 44.17 22.11 39.86
N ILE A 422 45.33 21.61 39.44
CA ILE A 422 45.48 20.30 38.80
C ILE A 422 45.07 19.19 39.77
N GLN A 423 45.57 19.22 41.01
CA GLN A 423 45.21 18.25 42.06
C GLN A 423 43.70 18.25 42.33
N ARG A 424 43.07 19.43 42.46
CA ARG A 424 41.61 19.54 42.62
C ARG A 424 40.86 18.95 41.44
N ALA A 425 41.31 19.21 40.21
CA ALA A 425 40.71 18.66 39.01
C ALA A 425 40.85 17.12 38.97
N ALA A 426 42.02 16.59 39.33
CA ALA A 426 42.28 15.16 39.42
C ALA A 426 41.43 14.49 40.51
N CYS A 427 41.33 15.07 41.70
CA CYS A 427 40.45 14.58 42.76
C CYS A 427 38.99 14.55 42.31
N LYS A 428 38.48 15.63 41.68
CA LYS A 428 37.12 15.65 41.10
C LYS A 428 36.93 14.60 40.02
N PHE A 429 37.93 14.39 39.16
CA PHE A 429 37.90 13.34 38.14
C PHE A 429 37.86 11.95 38.78
N LEU A 430 38.68 11.69 39.80
CA LEU A 430 38.71 10.42 40.53
C LEU A 430 37.42 10.19 41.32
N GLU A 431 36.84 11.22 41.93
CA GLU A 431 35.51 11.15 42.54
C GLU A 431 34.43 10.84 41.50
N LYS A 432 34.46 11.51 40.34
CA LYS A 432 33.55 11.22 39.23
C LYS A 432 33.75 9.80 38.72
N ARG A 433 34.98 9.28 38.72
CA ARG A 433 35.32 7.90 38.36
C ARG A 433 34.89 6.89 39.44
N ARG A 434 34.91 7.24 40.73
CA ARG A 434 34.37 6.39 41.82
C ARG A 434 32.84 6.39 41.84
N ARG A 435 32.22 7.54 41.56
CA ARG A 435 30.76 7.70 41.44
C ARG A 435 30.21 7.04 40.19
N ARG A 436 30.98 7.01 39.11
CA ARG A 436 30.79 6.02 38.04
C ARG A 436 31.07 4.67 38.67
N ARG A 437 30.03 3.96 39.14
CA ARG A 437 30.18 2.54 39.45
C ARG A 437 30.92 1.90 38.27
N PRO A 438 31.99 1.12 38.49
CA PRO A 438 32.30 0.09 37.51
C PRO A 438 30.96 -0.61 37.28
N LEU A 439 30.50 -0.71 36.03
CA LEU A 439 29.61 -1.81 35.71
C LEU A 439 30.30 -3.01 36.33
N SER A 440 29.68 -3.58 37.36
CA SER A 440 30.22 -4.75 38.04
C SER A 440 30.71 -5.68 36.92
N PRO A 441 31.93 -6.23 36.97
CA PRO A 441 32.25 -7.38 36.13
C PRO A 441 31.04 -8.30 36.29
N TRP A 442 30.35 -8.56 35.18
CA TRP A 442 29.07 -9.24 35.18
C TRP A 442 29.26 -10.48 36.05
N LYS A 443 28.76 -10.42 37.29
CA LYS A 443 28.77 -11.60 38.15
C LYS A 443 27.76 -12.48 37.45
N GLU A 444 28.20 -13.63 36.94
CA GLU A 444 27.27 -14.68 36.59
C GLU A 444 26.25 -14.76 37.73
N PRO A 445 24.96 -14.50 37.46
CA PRO A 445 23.97 -14.66 38.49
C PRO A 445 24.12 -16.10 38.98
N LYS A 446 24.25 -16.28 40.31
CA LYS A 446 24.03 -17.60 40.93
C LYS A 446 22.78 -18.16 40.26
N GLY A 447 22.92 -19.32 39.62
CA GLY A 447 21.96 -19.83 38.64
C GLY A 447 20.52 -19.58 39.10
N LEU A 448 19.69 -19.04 38.21
CA LEU A 448 18.28 -18.85 38.49
C LEU A 448 17.73 -20.16 39.06
N THR A 449 17.22 -20.13 40.29
CA THR A 449 16.44 -21.25 40.83
C THR A 449 15.26 -21.48 39.89
N ASP A 450 14.93 -22.74 39.56
CA ASP A 450 13.95 -23.06 38.51
C ASP A 450 12.60 -22.35 38.73
N GLU A 451 12.23 -22.10 39.98
CA GLU A 451 11.04 -21.32 40.36
C GLU A 451 11.07 -19.86 39.88
N GLN A 452 12.22 -19.19 39.97
CA GLN A 452 12.38 -17.81 39.49
C GLN A 452 12.41 -17.76 37.96
N ARG A 453 12.94 -18.80 37.32
CA ARG A 453 12.93 -18.95 35.86
C ARG A 453 11.50 -19.10 35.35
N LEU A 454 10.71 -19.98 35.96
CA LEU A 454 9.28 -20.17 35.65
C LEU A 454 8.46 -18.91 35.89
N ALA A 455 8.70 -18.17 36.99
CA ALA A 455 7.99 -16.93 37.27
C ALA A 455 8.30 -15.81 36.27
N LEU A 456 9.55 -15.72 35.80
CA LEU A 456 9.93 -14.76 34.75
C LEU A 456 9.38 -15.19 33.38
N GLN A 457 9.34 -16.48 33.11
CA GLN A 457 8.81 -17.03 31.87
C GLN A 457 7.29 -16.82 31.79
N GLN A 458 6.56 -17.04 32.89
CA GLN A 458 5.14 -16.68 32.99
C GLN A 458 4.90 -15.19 32.74
N LYS A 459 5.72 -14.28 33.29
CA LYS A 459 5.58 -12.84 33.03
C LYS A 459 5.80 -12.48 31.55
N VAL A 460 6.72 -13.18 30.88
CA VAL A 460 6.97 -12.99 29.45
C VAL A 460 5.82 -13.56 28.63
N ASP A 461 5.31 -14.74 28.97
CA ASP A 461 4.19 -15.40 28.29
C ASP A 461 2.89 -14.60 28.46
N ASP A 462 2.62 -14.05 29.64
CA ASP A 462 1.48 -13.17 29.88
C ASP A 462 1.56 -11.89 29.05
N TYR A 463 2.75 -11.32 28.91
CA TYR A 463 2.97 -10.15 28.06
C TYR A 463 2.80 -10.47 26.57
N ILE A 464 3.28 -11.63 26.12
CA ILE A 464 3.11 -12.10 24.73
C ILE A 464 1.64 -12.39 24.43
N LYS A 465 0.88 -12.97 25.37
CA LYS A 465 -0.58 -13.17 25.24
C LYS A 465 -1.35 -11.86 25.14
N LEU A 466 -0.94 -10.85 25.91
CA LEU A 466 -1.56 -9.52 25.85
C LEU A 466 -1.20 -8.78 24.56
N HIS A 467 -0.04 -9.08 23.95
CA HIS A 467 0.47 -8.40 22.76
C HIS A 467 0.89 -9.41 21.68
N PRO A 468 -0.06 -10.12 21.05
CA PRO A 468 0.26 -11.09 20.01
C PRO A 468 0.92 -10.37 18.83
N ALA A 469 2.19 -10.67 18.60
CA ALA A 469 2.89 -10.20 17.42
C ALA A 469 2.32 -10.88 16.18
N SER A 470 2.18 -10.14 15.08
CA SER A 470 1.81 -10.70 13.78
C SER A 470 2.67 -11.94 13.49
N GLU A 471 2.05 -13.07 13.21
CA GLU A 471 2.75 -14.33 12.90
C GLU A 471 3.70 -14.12 11.72
N MET A 472 4.97 -13.87 12.00
CA MET A 472 6.03 -13.97 11.02
C MET A 472 6.55 -15.40 11.09
N SER A 473 6.59 -16.09 9.95
CA SER A 473 7.12 -17.45 9.91
C SER A 473 8.55 -17.48 10.47
N GLU A 474 8.89 -18.58 11.13
CA GLU A 474 10.20 -18.75 11.77
C GLU A 474 11.36 -18.56 10.77
N GLU A 475 11.14 -18.96 9.52
CA GLU A 475 12.06 -18.76 8.39
C GLU A 475 12.29 -17.28 8.11
N ARG A 476 11.22 -16.48 8.06
CA ARG A 476 11.31 -15.04 7.81
C ARG A 476 11.96 -14.26 8.96
N SER A 477 11.79 -14.75 10.18
CA SER A 477 12.49 -14.22 11.37
C SER A 477 14.00 -14.49 11.30
N LYS A 478 14.39 -15.72 10.95
CA LYS A 478 15.80 -16.09 10.76
C LYS A 478 16.45 -15.28 9.62
N GLU A 479 15.75 -15.11 8.50
CA GLU A 479 16.22 -14.28 7.39
C GLU A 479 16.43 -12.82 7.80
N LEU A 480 15.47 -12.23 8.53
CA LEU A 480 15.59 -10.86 9.02
C LEU A 480 16.78 -10.69 9.98
N HIS A 481 17.01 -11.68 10.85
CA HIS A 481 18.15 -11.68 11.76
C HIS A 481 19.48 -11.69 11.00
N VAL A 482 19.62 -12.57 10.01
CA VAL A 482 20.82 -12.65 9.17
C VAL A 482 21.04 -11.35 8.40
N GLN A 483 19.98 -10.78 7.82
CA GLN A 483 20.06 -9.49 7.12
C GLN A 483 20.47 -8.34 8.05
N ALA A 484 19.95 -8.30 9.27
CA ALA A 484 20.31 -7.29 10.26
C ALA A 484 21.79 -7.39 10.66
N GLN A 485 22.28 -8.62 10.89
CA GLN A 485 23.70 -8.86 11.20
C GLN A 485 24.61 -8.46 10.03
N ALA A 486 24.23 -8.79 8.79
CA ALA A 486 25.00 -8.40 7.60
C ALA A 486 25.09 -6.87 7.45
N LYS A 487 23.98 -6.15 7.65
CA LYS A 487 23.97 -4.67 7.62
C LYS A 487 24.83 -4.06 8.71
N LEU A 488 24.81 -4.62 9.91
CA LEU A 488 25.66 -4.18 11.02
C LEU A 488 27.15 -4.37 10.70
N ALA A 489 27.53 -5.53 10.15
CA ALA A 489 28.90 -5.81 9.74
C ALA A 489 29.40 -4.81 8.67
N GLN A 490 28.57 -4.51 7.67
CA GLN A 490 28.88 -3.50 6.66
C GLN A 490 29.06 -2.09 7.25
N PHE A 491 28.20 -1.70 8.18
CA PHE A 491 28.31 -0.41 8.86
C PHE A 491 29.61 -0.31 9.67
N LEU A 492 29.94 -1.34 10.44
CA LEU A 492 31.17 -1.37 11.25
C LEU A 492 32.43 -1.31 10.37
N LEU A 493 32.42 -1.98 9.22
CA LEU A 493 33.51 -1.92 8.26
C LEU A 493 33.69 -0.51 7.69
N ARG A 494 32.59 0.12 7.26
CA ARG A 494 32.61 1.49 6.72
C ARG A 494 33.07 2.51 7.75
N ASN A 495 32.60 2.40 8.99
CA ASN A 495 33.01 3.29 10.07
C ASN A 495 34.52 3.21 10.36
N ARG A 496 35.14 2.02 10.28
CA ARG A 496 36.60 1.88 10.41
C ARG A 496 37.36 2.56 9.27
N LEU A 497 36.84 2.51 8.05
CA LEU A 497 37.44 3.21 6.90
C LEU A 497 37.32 4.74 7.05
N ASP A 498 36.14 5.21 7.46
CA ASP A 498 35.89 6.64 7.69
C ASP A 498 36.77 7.19 8.83
N GLN A 499 36.97 6.42 9.91
CA GLN A 499 37.90 6.79 10.99
C GLN A 499 39.35 6.89 10.51
N ARG A 500 39.82 5.96 9.68
CA ARG A 500 41.18 6.04 9.10
C ARG A 500 41.34 7.23 8.16
N ALA A 501 40.30 7.55 7.37
CA ALA A 501 40.31 8.72 6.50
C ALA A 501 40.35 10.03 7.30
N ALA A 502 39.61 10.11 8.41
CA ALA A 502 39.63 11.24 9.33
C ALA A 502 41.03 11.42 9.97
N GLN A 503 41.62 10.34 10.49
CA GLN A 503 42.97 10.37 11.05
C GLN A 503 44.03 10.81 10.02
N ARG A 504 43.93 10.37 8.76
CA ARG A 504 44.81 10.85 7.68
C ARG A 504 44.65 12.34 7.41
N ARG A 505 43.42 12.86 7.39
CA ARG A 505 43.17 14.31 7.21
C ARG A 505 43.76 15.11 8.36
N GLU A 506 43.58 14.66 9.60
CA GLU A 506 44.15 15.31 10.78
C GLU A 506 45.68 15.31 10.73
N ALA A 507 46.32 14.19 10.33
CA ALA A 507 47.77 14.11 10.17
C ALA A 507 48.30 15.05 9.07
N LEU A 508 47.60 15.13 7.93
CA LEU A 508 47.95 16.06 6.85
C LEU A 508 47.80 17.52 7.27
N LEU A 509 46.73 17.86 8.02
CA LEU A 509 46.55 19.20 8.56
C LEU A 509 47.65 19.56 9.57
N ALA A 510 48.06 18.61 10.41
CA ALA A 510 49.19 18.81 11.32
C ALA A 510 50.49 19.07 10.56
N GLN A 511 50.76 18.29 9.50
CA GLN A 511 51.94 18.47 8.65
C GLN A 511 51.94 19.83 7.94
N VAL A 512 50.82 20.22 7.35
CA VAL A 512 50.69 21.53 6.69
C VAL A 512 50.90 22.66 7.70
N ASN A 513 50.36 22.54 8.91
CA ASN A 513 50.59 23.54 9.95
C ASN A 513 52.06 23.63 10.37
N THR A 514 52.76 22.49 10.51
CA THR A 514 54.20 22.51 10.82
C THR A 514 55.02 23.11 9.67
N ASP A 515 54.67 22.82 8.42
CA ASP A 515 55.36 23.37 7.25
C ASP A 515 55.13 24.90 7.16
N VAL A 516 53.91 25.37 7.47
CA VAL A 516 53.60 26.80 7.56
C VAL A 516 54.39 27.47 8.69
N GLU A 517 54.49 26.85 9.87
CA GLU A 517 55.30 27.38 10.98
C GLU A 517 56.79 27.49 10.61
N LEU A 518 57.34 26.49 9.90
CA LEU A 518 58.73 26.50 9.41
C LEU A 518 58.98 27.53 8.31
N LEU A 519 57.99 27.83 7.48
CA LEU A 519 58.09 28.88 6.45
C LEU A 519 57.95 30.30 7.03
N MET A 520 57.37 30.42 8.23
CA MET A 520 57.16 31.68 8.93
C MET A 520 58.27 32.02 9.93
N SER A 521 59.17 31.09 10.22
CA SER A 521 60.43 31.27 10.96
C SER A 521 61.58 31.57 10.02
#